data_AF-M8C7N1-F1
#
_entry.id   AF-M8C7N1-F1
#
_cell.length_a   1.000
_cell.length_b   1.000
_cell.length_c   1.000
_cell.angle_alpha   90.00
_cell.angle_beta   90.00
_cell.angle_gamma   90.00
#
_symmetry.space_group_name_H-M   'P 1'
#
loop_
_entity.id
_entity.type
_entity.pdbx_description
1 polymer ?
#
loop_
_entity_poly.entity_id
_entity_poly.type
_entity_poly.pdbx_seq_one_letter_code
_entity_poly.pdbx_strand_id
1 'polypeptide(L)'
;MWLFWRTRNRFSIEELRYLTDQLQKIHVVYEANKEFVVEALRSIAELMIYGDQHDPLFFEFFMEKQIMGEFARILRISKLSRVSLQLLQTMSIMIQNLRNEHSICKMLHG
;
A
#
# COMPACT_ATOMS: atom_id res chain seq x y z
N MET A 1 8.65 -17.18 -5.68
CA MET A 1 8.86 -16.31 -4.50
C MET A 1 7.49 -15.97 -3.88
N TRP A 2 6.79 -16.96 -3.33
CA TRP A 2 5.45 -16.85 -2.70
C TRP A 2 5.46 -17.41 -1.26
N LEU A 3 6.65 -17.69 -0.72
CA LEU A 3 6.82 -18.56 0.45
C LEU A 3 6.98 -17.80 1.78
N PHE A 4 7.32 -16.51 1.78
CA PHE A 4 7.57 -15.76 3.02
C PHE A 4 6.31 -15.24 3.72
N TRP A 5 5.16 -15.17 3.02
CA TRP A 5 3.94 -14.54 3.54
C TRP A 5 2.91 -15.52 4.11
N ARG A 6 3.21 -16.83 4.12
CA ARG A 6 2.23 -17.88 4.43
C ARG A 6 1.94 -18.07 5.92
N THR A 7 2.68 -17.44 6.81
CA THR A 7 2.60 -17.69 8.27
C THR A 7 1.99 -16.55 9.08
N ARG A 8 1.83 -15.34 8.52
CA ARG A 8 1.14 -14.24 9.20
C ARG A 8 -0.31 -14.16 8.76
N ASN A 9 -1.17 -13.66 9.66
CA ASN A 9 -2.53 -13.30 9.26
C ASN A 9 -2.43 -12.15 8.24
N ARG A 10 -2.58 -12.50 6.96
CA ARG A 10 -2.40 -11.60 5.81
C ARG A 10 -3.31 -10.37 5.89
N PHE A 11 -4.48 -10.49 6.51
CA PHE A 11 -5.45 -9.41 6.66
C PHE A 11 -5.50 -8.94 8.12
N SER A 12 -4.44 -8.24 8.54
CA SER A 12 -4.31 -7.69 9.89
C SER A 12 -3.67 -6.30 9.87
N ILE A 13 -3.97 -5.50 10.89
CA ILE A 13 -3.34 -4.18 11.08
C ILE A 13 -1.84 -4.32 11.34
N GLU A 14 -1.42 -5.39 12.02
CA GLU A 14 -0.01 -5.71 12.24
C GLU A 14 0.74 -5.90 10.93
N GLU A 15 0.13 -6.59 9.96
CA GLU A 15 0.73 -6.79 8.64
C GLU A 15 0.78 -5.48 7.84
N LEU A 16 -0.31 -4.69 7.87
CA LEU A 16 -0.33 -3.36 7.26
C LEU A 16 0.79 -2.47 7.82
N ARG A 17 0.94 -2.42 9.15
CA ARG A 17 2.01 -1.68 9.84
C ARG A 17 3.39 -2.18 9.43
N TYR A 18 3.60 -3.50 9.46
CA TYR A 18 4.88 -4.09 9.08
C TYR A 18 5.28 -3.70 7.65
N LEU A 19 4.35 -3.80 6.69
CA LEU A 19 4.60 -3.44 5.30
C LEU A 19 4.91 -1.95 5.14
N THR A 20 4.16 -1.07 5.81
CA THR A 20 4.44 0.38 5.83
C THR A 20 5.83 0.66 6.38
N ASP A 21 6.22 0.04 7.49
CA ASP A 21 7.54 0.21 8.10
C ASP A 21 8.67 -0.27 7.19
N GLN A 22 8.46 -1.35 6.42
CA GLN A 22 9.45 -1.79 5.44
C GLN A 22 9.58 -0.82 4.27
N LEU A 23 8.47 -0.28 3.75
CA LEU A 23 8.49 0.70 2.66
C LEU A 23 9.21 1.98 3.08
N GLN A 24 9.02 2.45 4.31
CA GLN A 24 9.68 3.66 4.83
C GLN A 24 11.22 3.54 4.86
N LYS A 25 11.76 2.33 5.00
CA LYS A 25 13.21 2.07 4.96
C LYS A 25 13.81 2.12 3.54
N ILE A 26 12.97 2.13 2.50
CA ILE A 26 13.43 2.17 1.11
C ILE A 26 13.74 3.61 0.72
N HIS A 27 15.02 3.95 0.54
CA HIS A 27 15.46 5.27 0.07
C HIS A 27 15.63 5.36 -1.45
N VAL A 28 15.84 4.23 -2.13
CA VAL A 28 15.98 4.14 -3.59
C VAL A 28 15.40 2.81 -4.07
N VAL A 29 14.64 2.83 -5.17
CA VAL A 29 14.16 1.62 -5.85
C VAL A 29 15.06 1.30 -7.04
N TYR A 30 15.56 0.08 -7.10
CA TYR A 30 16.45 -0.44 -8.12
C TYR A 30 16.21 -1.93 -8.36
N GLU A 31 16.97 -2.52 -9.28
CA GLU A 31 16.72 -3.88 -9.79
C GLU A 31 16.68 -4.97 -8.71
N ALA A 32 17.43 -4.84 -7.61
CA ALA A 32 17.48 -5.89 -6.58
C ALA A 32 16.32 -5.85 -5.59
N ASN A 33 15.63 -4.71 -5.45
CA ASN A 33 14.53 -4.55 -4.48
C ASN A 33 13.17 -4.28 -5.14
N LYS A 34 13.10 -4.18 -6.47
CA LYS A 34 11.87 -3.82 -7.19
C LYS A 34 10.72 -4.81 -6.94
N GLU A 35 10.98 -6.12 -6.90
CA GLU A 35 9.95 -7.14 -6.67
C GLU A 35 9.36 -7.01 -5.27
N PHE A 36 10.21 -6.78 -4.27
CA PHE A 36 9.78 -6.57 -2.90
C PHE A 36 8.90 -5.33 -2.78
N VAL A 37 9.34 -4.21 -3.36
CA VAL A 37 8.60 -2.94 -3.31
C VAL A 37 7.23 -3.09 -3.97
N VAL A 38 7.18 -3.67 -5.17
CA VAL A 38 5.92 -3.92 -5.89
C VAL A 38 4.98 -4.80 -5.08
N GLU A 39 5.49 -5.86 -4.45
CA GLU A 39 4.67 -6.79 -3.67
C GLU A 39 4.14 -6.14 -2.38
N ALA A 40 4.97 -5.36 -1.69
CA ALA A 40 4.56 -4.64 -0.50
C ALA A 40 3.47 -3.61 -0.81
N LEU A 41 3.61 -2.84 -1.89
CA LEU A 41 2.61 -1.88 -2.36
C LEU A 41 1.28 -2.56 -2.69
N ARG A 42 1.32 -3.70 -3.41
CA ARG A 42 0.12 -4.48 -3.73
C ARG A 42 -0.55 -5.02 -2.48
N SER A 43 0.22 -5.58 -1.56
CA SER A 43 -0.30 -6.14 -0.31
C SER A 43 -0.99 -5.08 0.55
N ILE A 44 -0.40 -3.88 0.64
CA ILE A 44 -1.03 -2.73 1.31
C ILE A 44 -2.35 -2.36 0.62
N ALA A 45 -2.37 -2.28 -0.71
CA ALA A 45 -3.59 -1.94 -1.45
C ALA A 45 -4.72 -2.97 -1.24
N GLU A 46 -4.39 -4.25 -1.22
CA GLU A 46 -5.36 -5.32 -0.93
C GLU A 46 -5.87 -5.25 0.51
N LEU A 47 -4.98 -5.00 1.47
CA LEU A 47 -5.34 -4.74 2.87
C LEU A 47 -6.31 -3.56 2.99
N MET A 48 -6.11 -2.51 2.19
CA MET A 48 -6.99 -1.36 2.19
C MET A 48 -8.37 -1.64 1.60
N ILE A 49 -8.43 -2.34 0.46
CA ILE A 49 -9.70 -2.75 -0.15
C ILE A 49 -10.47 -3.67 0.80
N TYR A 50 -9.76 -4.61 1.46
CA TYR A 50 -10.35 -5.48 2.46
C TYR A 50 -10.87 -4.68 3.66
N GLY A 51 -10.02 -3.84 4.25
CA GLY A 51 -10.34 -3.05 5.44
C GLY A 51 -11.54 -2.12 5.24
N ASP A 52 -11.65 -1.48 4.07
CA ASP A 52 -12.76 -0.59 3.72
C ASP A 52 -14.14 -1.25 3.90
N GLN A 53 -14.22 -2.57 3.70
CA GLN A 53 -15.46 -3.35 3.77
C GLN A 53 -15.67 -4.08 5.10
N HIS A 54 -14.61 -4.26 5.91
CA HIS A 54 -14.64 -5.15 7.07
C HIS A 54 -14.34 -4.45 8.40
N ASP A 55 -13.42 -3.49 8.42
CA ASP A 55 -12.95 -2.87 9.66
C ASP A 55 -12.41 -1.45 9.39
N PRO A 56 -13.09 -0.39 9.88
CA PRO A 56 -12.68 1.00 9.65
C PRO A 56 -11.29 1.32 10.22
N LEU A 57 -10.76 0.54 11.17
CA LEU A 57 -9.43 0.75 11.74
C LEU A 57 -8.31 0.69 10.69
N PHE A 58 -8.50 -0.06 9.60
CA PHE A 58 -7.54 -0.10 8.50
C PHE A 58 -7.43 1.27 7.82
N PHE A 59 -8.57 1.91 7.58
CA PHE A 59 -8.62 3.22 6.96
C PHE A 59 -8.10 4.32 7.91
N GLU A 60 -8.42 4.23 9.20
CA GLU A 60 -7.86 5.15 10.20
C GLU A 60 -6.33 5.04 10.26
N PHE A 61 -5.79 3.82 10.31
CA PHE A 61 -4.35 3.59 10.28
C PHE A 61 -3.71 4.13 8.99
N PHE A 62 -4.35 3.91 7.85
CA PHE A 62 -3.89 4.37 6.55
C PHE A 62 -3.74 5.89 6.47
N MET A 63 -4.73 6.60 7.00
CA MET A 63 -4.70 8.06 7.11
C MET A 63 -3.63 8.51 8.10
N GLU A 64 -3.59 7.91 9.30
CA GLU A 64 -2.61 8.26 10.36
C GLU A 64 -1.16 8.13 9.87
N LYS A 65 -0.85 7.07 9.11
CA LYS A 65 0.49 6.82 8.57
C LYS A 65 0.76 7.48 7.21
N GLN A 66 -0.17 8.25 6.68
CA GLN A 66 -0.06 8.92 5.38
C GLN A 66 0.39 7.96 4.27
N ILE A 67 -0.23 6.78 4.19
CA ILE A 67 0.22 5.71 3.28
C ILE A 67 0.15 6.12 1.80
N MET A 68 -0.81 6.98 1.41
CA MET A 68 -0.81 7.60 0.07
C MET A 68 0.44 8.46 -0.18
N GLY A 69 0.90 9.19 0.83
CA GLY A 69 2.14 9.95 0.79
C GLY A 69 3.36 9.03 0.59
N GLU A 70 3.37 7.88 1.25
CA GLU A 70 4.40 6.87 1.05
C GLU A 70 4.39 6.28 -0.37
N PHE A 71 3.21 6.01 -0.94
CA PHE A 71 3.09 5.60 -2.34
C PHE A 71 3.68 6.67 -3.28
N ALA A 72 3.32 7.94 -3.09
CA ALA A 72 3.88 9.04 -3.88
C ALA A 72 5.41 9.18 -3.70
N ARG A 73 5.93 8.97 -2.48
CA ARG A 73 7.37 8.97 -2.19
C ARG A 73 8.08 7.87 -2.96
N ILE A 74 7.56 6.63 -2.94
CA ILE A 74 8.12 5.51 -3.69
C ILE A 74 8.11 5.79 -5.19
N LEU A 75 7.02 6.37 -5.72
CA LEU A 75 6.93 6.77 -7.12
C LEU A 75 8.04 7.76 -7.51
N ARG A 76 8.31 8.75 -6.66
CA ARG A 76 9.32 9.79 -6.90
C ARG A 76 10.76 9.26 -6.85
N ILE A 77 11.05 8.32 -5.96
CA ILE A 77 12.40 7.75 -5.82
C ILE A 77 12.64 6.55 -6.76
N SER A 78 11.60 6.08 -7.45
CA SER A 78 11.71 5.00 -8.42
C SER A 78 12.33 5.49 -9.72
N LYS A 79 13.49 4.92 -10.06
CA LYS A 79 14.16 5.14 -11.36
C LYS A 79 13.68 4.17 -12.45
N LEU A 80 12.84 3.20 -12.09
CA LEU A 80 12.39 2.13 -12.97
C LEU A 80 10.95 2.41 -13.42
N SER A 81 10.77 2.77 -14.69
CA SER A 81 9.46 3.10 -15.28
C SER A 81 8.43 2.00 -15.10
N ARG A 82 8.85 0.73 -15.15
CA ARG A 82 7.98 -0.43 -14.91
C ARG A 82 7.42 -0.48 -13.49
N VAL A 83 8.22 -0.15 -12.48
CA VAL A 83 7.76 -0.09 -11.08
C VAL A 83 6.77 1.06 -10.90
N SER A 84 7.09 2.22 -11.47
CA SER A 84 6.22 3.40 -11.43
C SER A 84 4.85 3.12 -12.06
N LEU A 85 4.82 2.43 -13.20
CA LEU A 85 3.57 2.03 -13.85
C LEU A 85 2.75 1.05 -12.99
N GLN A 86 3.39 0.04 -12.41
CA GLN A 86 2.71 -0.95 -11.55
C GLN A 86 2.15 -0.31 -10.29
N LEU A 87 2.87 0.66 -9.71
CA LEU A 87 2.40 1.43 -8.57
C LEU A 87 1.16 2.26 -8.93
N LEU A 88 1.19 3.00 -10.05
CA LEU A 88 0.05 3.79 -10.51
C LEU A 88 -1.18 2.92 -10.79
N GLN A 89 -0.98 1.75 -11.39
CA GLN A 89 -2.07 0.78 -11.62
C GLN A 89 -2.65 0.27 -10.29
N THR A 90 -1.79 -0.08 -9.33
CA THR A 90 -2.20 -0.55 -8.01
C THR A 90 -3.00 0.52 -7.26
N MET A 91 -2.54 1.76 -7.30
CA MET A 91 -3.25 2.92 -6.74
C MET A 91 -4.62 3.11 -7.39
N SER A 92 -4.68 3.05 -8.73
CA SER A 92 -5.94 3.21 -9.47
C SER A 92 -6.97 2.14 -9.07
N ILE A 93 -6.55 0.87 -9.01
CA ILE A 93 -7.41 -0.24 -8.57
C ILE A 93 -7.88 -0.05 -7.13
N MET A 94 -6.98 0.32 -6.22
CA MET A 94 -7.32 0.57 -4.81
C MET A 94 -8.41 1.63 -4.70
N ILE A 95 -8.20 2.80 -5.30
CA ILE A 95 -9.14 3.92 -5.26
C ILE A 95 -10.49 3.52 -5.86
N GLN A 96 -10.50 2.79 -6.98
CA GLN A 96 -11.75 2.31 -7.62
C GLN A 96 -12.51 1.28 -6.78
N ASN A 97 -11.82 0.54 -5.90
CA ASN A 97 -12.42 -0.51 -5.09
C ASN A 97 -12.79 -0.06 -3.68
N LEU A 98 -12.39 1.15 -3.27
CA LEU A 98 -12.97 1.79 -2.10
C LEU A 98 -14.44 2.11 -2.41
N ARG A 99 -15.33 1.63 -1.55
CA ARG A 99 -16.79 1.75 -1.74
C ARG A 99 -17.46 2.54 -0.63
N ASN A 100 -16.78 2.70 0.51
CA ASN A 100 -17.29 3.52 1.59
C ASN A 100 -17.13 5.01 1.23
N GLU A 101 -18.25 5.71 1.04
CA GLU A 101 -18.27 7.13 0.70
C GLU A 101 -17.49 7.98 1.72
N HIS A 102 -17.49 7.58 2.99
CA HIS A 102 -16.74 8.27 4.03
C HIS A 102 -15.23 8.08 3.89
N SER A 103 -14.76 6.92 3.42
CA SER A 103 -13.34 6.66 3.11
C SER A 103 -12.87 7.52 1.93
N ILE A 104 -13.66 7.58 0.85
CA ILE A 104 -13.34 8.41 -0.33
C ILE A 104 -13.33 9.90 0.06
N CYS A 105 -14.36 10.36 0.77
CA CYS A 105 -14.45 11.75 1.23
C CYS A 105 -13.29 12.14 2.14
N LYS A 106 -12.87 11.27 3.07
CA LYS A 106 -11.71 11.53 3.94
C LYS A 106 -10.39 11.52 3.18
N MET A 107 -10.24 10.68 2.16
CA MET A 107 -9.01 10.62 1.37
C MET A 107 -8.80 11.89 0.50
N LEU A 108 -9.89 12.55 0.06
CA LEU A 108 -9.81 13.75 -0.77
C LEU A 108 -9.70 15.07 0.03
N HIS A 109 -10.15 15.06 1.29
CA HIS A 109 -10.22 16.27 2.13
C HIS A 109 -9.27 16.27 3.34
N GLY A 110 -8.58 15.15 3.62
CA GLY A 110 -7.53 15.04 4.63
C GLY A 110 -6.15 15.22 4.05
#